data_AF-A0A7E4WCZ9-F1
#
_entry.id   AF-A0A7E4WCZ9-F1
#
_cell.length_a   1.000
_cell.length_b   1.000
_cell.length_c   1.000
_cell.angle_alpha   90.00
_cell.angle_beta   90.00
_cell.angle_gamma   90.00
#
_symmetry.space_group_name_H-M   'P 1'
#
loop_
_entity.id
_entity.type
_entity.pdbx_description
1 polymer ?
#
loop_
_entity_poly.entity_id
_entity_poly.type
_entity_poly.pdbx_seq_one_letter_code
_entity_poly.pdbx_strand_id
1 'polypeptide(L)'
;MQRLCLPIKVARRSIVVRAITTFRRNENAVARGYRPIAPLQHQSTALWHSRPFNRMSSDASNVRIKVDRSETAEGAVSLQFETLISEALSKLDAAIDLVSTQDSAGTSQDGSFDKLEHVLQDLLKAIQQRKRIESKTDLDGPSDLNISSILHLAKSFAEDVTVSSKRQDAETIIGCKANRFIDTLDQIASNQTSKTTDETDINSLPAAAIGSQSYPRKNRHNREHRQQIGSLPWFGLDIGGTLTKLVYFEPTDNGEDDTEEEVHRGQIIRQYLIPSKAYGKTGVRDEDLQLDNVLMNGRTGTLHFIRFPTDRMIPFIQLVKSKGFVQNGTVCATGGGAIKYAHDMESELSMQLHKADELQSLISGIEFIAENHPEECYYYENPLDDDNHREVIWRWSSGRCSSTDDDYSHDDRNENGLQYPYVVCNIGSGVSVLVVRGHNDFERVSGCSIGGGTFQALCSFLCHSDTFEESVKLAAKGDNKNVDKLVGDIYGSAYDSIGLSSDTVAASFGKISSPKDRDNVKVEDLARSMLVTIANNIGSIALDVAKLHDIERIVFVGNFLRGNPTAARHLSNAMNFWSKGTKTALFLKHEGYFGAVGCLDKLVDVANTDTNV
;
A
#
# COMPACT_ATOMS: atom_id res chain seq x y z
N MET A 1 -9.22 22.11 -40.45
CA MET A 1 -8.41 21.10 -39.73
C MET A 1 -7.75 20.09 -40.69
N GLN A 2 -6.80 20.51 -41.53
CA GLN A 2 -6.10 19.59 -42.44
C GLN A 2 -4.59 19.87 -42.57
N ARG A 3 -4.00 20.67 -41.66
CA ARG A 3 -2.57 21.02 -41.69
C ARG A 3 -1.76 20.61 -40.45
N LEU A 4 -2.33 19.80 -39.54
CA LEU A 4 -1.63 19.32 -38.33
C LEU A 4 -1.17 17.85 -38.39
N CYS A 5 -1.48 17.09 -39.46
CA CYS A 5 -1.16 15.65 -39.52
C CYS A 5 0.13 15.26 -40.27
N LEU A 6 0.87 16.22 -40.86
CA LEU A 6 2.13 15.92 -41.55
C LEU A 6 3.36 15.77 -40.63
N PRO A 7 3.53 16.54 -39.54
CA PRO A 7 4.73 16.43 -38.70
C PRO A 7 4.85 15.09 -37.95
N ILE A 8 3.72 14.44 -37.65
CA ILE A 8 3.66 13.22 -36.82
C ILE A 8 4.03 11.95 -37.61
N LYS A 9 3.70 11.87 -38.91
CA LYS A 9 4.06 10.73 -39.77
C LYS A 9 5.57 10.64 -40.06
N VAL A 10 6.26 11.78 -40.07
CA VAL A 10 7.71 11.85 -40.36
C VAL A 10 8.54 11.46 -39.12
N ALA A 11 8.09 11.82 -37.92
CA ALA A 11 8.73 11.41 -36.67
C ALA A 11 8.63 9.89 -36.41
N ARG A 12 7.46 9.28 -36.69
CA ARG A 12 7.20 7.83 -36.51
C ARG A 12 8.07 6.93 -37.41
N ARG A 13 8.28 7.30 -38.68
CA ARG A 13 9.19 6.56 -39.59
C ARG A 13 10.67 6.72 -39.21
N SER A 14 11.06 7.86 -38.65
CA SER A 14 12.46 8.16 -38.31
C SER A 14 12.99 7.27 -37.17
N ILE A 15 12.17 7.01 -36.15
CA ILE A 15 12.56 6.21 -34.97
C ILE A 15 12.68 4.71 -35.31
N VAL A 16 11.70 4.16 -36.02
CA VAL A 16 11.70 2.74 -36.44
C VAL A 16 12.82 2.47 -37.45
N VAL A 17 13.05 3.37 -38.40
CA VAL A 17 14.17 3.28 -39.32
C VAL A 17 15.50 3.38 -38.57
N ARG A 18 15.63 4.24 -37.54
CA ARG A 18 16.83 4.30 -36.70
C ARG A 18 17.10 2.98 -35.96
N ALA A 19 16.07 2.34 -35.40
CA ALA A 19 16.22 1.05 -34.74
C ALA A 19 16.67 -0.06 -35.71
N ILE A 20 16.05 -0.14 -36.89
CA ILE A 20 16.40 -1.13 -37.94
C ILE A 20 17.79 -0.87 -38.54
N THR A 21 18.20 0.40 -38.68
CA THR A 21 19.52 0.76 -39.23
C THR A 21 20.63 0.50 -38.22
N THR A 22 20.35 0.63 -36.93
CA THR A 22 21.27 0.28 -35.83
C THR A 22 21.48 -1.23 -35.76
N PHE A 23 20.41 -2.01 -35.93
CA PHE A 23 20.44 -3.47 -36.04
C PHE A 23 21.31 -3.96 -37.23
N ARG A 24 21.11 -3.40 -38.44
CA ARG A 24 21.94 -3.75 -39.62
C ARG A 24 23.40 -3.34 -39.51
N ARG A 25 23.74 -2.33 -38.68
CA ARG A 25 25.14 -1.97 -38.39
C ARG A 25 25.80 -2.98 -37.45
N ASN A 26 25.05 -3.51 -36.47
CA ASN A 26 25.54 -4.53 -35.54
C ASN A 26 25.73 -5.91 -36.22
N GLU A 27 24.84 -6.34 -37.11
CA GLU A 27 25.07 -7.54 -37.94
C GLU A 27 26.36 -7.44 -38.79
N ASN A 28 26.61 -6.26 -39.39
CA ASN A 28 27.81 -6.02 -40.19
C ASN A 28 29.09 -5.88 -39.36
N ALA A 29 29.01 -5.47 -38.09
CA ALA A 29 30.13 -5.41 -37.17
C ALA A 29 30.54 -6.82 -36.70
N VAL A 30 29.56 -7.69 -36.43
CA VAL A 30 29.76 -9.10 -36.08
C VAL A 30 30.30 -9.90 -37.27
N ALA A 31 29.83 -9.61 -38.49
CA ALA A 31 30.32 -10.26 -39.72
C ALA A 31 31.77 -9.85 -40.11
N ARG A 32 32.25 -8.66 -39.70
CA ARG A 32 33.62 -8.17 -40.02
C ARG A 32 34.72 -8.73 -39.10
N GLY A 33 34.37 -9.45 -38.03
CA GLY A 33 35.33 -10.14 -37.16
C GLY A 33 35.88 -11.46 -37.74
N TYR A 34 35.31 -11.96 -38.84
CA TYR A 34 35.73 -13.22 -39.45
C TYR A 34 36.69 -13.00 -40.63
N ARG A 35 37.97 -13.27 -40.42
CA ARG A 35 38.90 -13.53 -41.54
C ARG A 35 38.65 -14.95 -42.08
N PRO A 36 38.51 -15.15 -43.40
CA PRO A 36 38.43 -16.49 -43.98
C PRO A 36 39.83 -17.09 -44.12
N ILE A 37 40.02 -18.31 -43.63
CA ILE A 37 41.11 -19.19 -44.07
C ILE A 37 40.50 -20.19 -45.06
N ALA A 38 41.08 -20.23 -46.26
CA ALA A 38 40.68 -21.02 -47.42
C ALA A 38 41.06 -22.52 -47.30
N PRO A 39 40.56 -23.41 -48.18
CA PRO A 39 40.23 -24.81 -47.88
C PRO A 39 41.22 -25.84 -48.44
N LEU A 40 41.21 -27.08 -47.91
CA LEU A 40 41.72 -28.27 -48.58
C LEU A 40 40.88 -29.53 -48.26
N GLN A 41 40.01 -29.87 -49.21
CA GLN A 41 39.82 -31.16 -49.90
C GLN A 41 39.82 -32.55 -49.18
N HIS A 42 38.77 -33.29 -49.57
CA HIS A 42 38.69 -34.70 -50.00
C HIS A 42 38.01 -35.77 -49.10
N GLN A 43 36.82 -36.17 -49.57
CA GLN A 43 36.28 -37.54 -49.79
C GLN A 43 36.17 -38.53 -48.61
N SER A 44 34.94 -38.94 -48.25
CA SER A 44 34.20 -40.09 -48.82
C SER A 44 33.15 -40.69 -47.85
N THR A 45 31.91 -40.81 -48.34
CA THR A 45 30.92 -41.92 -48.17
C THR A 45 30.61 -42.60 -46.82
N ALA A 46 29.29 -42.68 -46.53
CA ALA A 46 28.49 -43.88 -46.15
C ALA A 46 27.73 -43.89 -44.79
N LEU A 47 26.40 -43.78 -44.92
CA LEU A 47 25.30 -44.67 -44.45
C LEU A 47 25.27 -45.25 -43.00
N TRP A 48 24.11 -44.98 -42.36
CA TRP A 48 23.21 -45.89 -41.61
C TRP A 48 23.47 -46.29 -40.13
N HIS A 49 22.49 -45.83 -39.32
CA HIS A 49 21.67 -46.52 -38.29
C HIS A 49 22.26 -47.17 -37.02
N SER A 50 21.46 -46.96 -35.96
CA SER A 50 21.21 -47.75 -34.74
C SER A 50 21.99 -47.43 -33.44
N ARG A 51 21.21 -46.99 -32.44
CA ARG A 51 21.41 -47.19 -30.99
C ARG A 51 21.08 -48.68 -30.66
N PRO A 52 21.38 -49.30 -29.47
CA PRO A 52 21.39 -48.68 -28.12
C PRO A 52 22.31 -49.27 -26.99
N PHE A 53 22.44 -48.49 -25.91
CA PHE A 53 22.53 -48.83 -24.47
C PHE A 53 23.59 -49.80 -23.86
N ASN A 54 24.34 -49.24 -22.89
CA ASN A 54 24.53 -49.62 -21.46
C ASN A 54 25.93 -50.05 -20.90
N ARG A 55 26.34 -49.27 -19.88
CA ARG A 55 27.07 -49.57 -18.62
C ARG A 55 28.60 -49.86 -18.54
N MET A 56 29.17 -49.13 -17.57
CA MET A 56 30.29 -49.41 -16.63
C MET A 56 31.70 -48.84 -16.90
N SER A 57 32.02 -47.83 -16.07
CA SER A 57 33.28 -47.51 -15.39
C SER A 57 34.54 -48.30 -15.72
N SER A 58 35.66 -47.63 -16.00
CA SER A 58 36.64 -47.11 -15.01
C SER A 58 37.91 -46.61 -15.72
N ASP A 59 38.58 -45.67 -15.06
CA ASP A 59 39.98 -45.23 -15.20
C ASP A 59 40.40 -44.23 -16.30
N ALA A 60 40.38 -42.98 -15.82
CA ALA A 60 41.24 -41.83 -16.08
C ALA A 60 42.54 -42.03 -16.87
N SER A 61 42.72 -41.16 -17.87
CA SER A 61 43.95 -40.35 -18.00
C SER A 61 43.68 -39.10 -18.85
N ASN A 62 44.30 -38.01 -18.42
CA ASN A 62 44.05 -36.61 -18.77
C ASN A 62 44.36 -36.24 -20.23
N VAL A 63 43.39 -35.58 -20.91
CA VAL A 63 43.62 -34.33 -21.69
C VAL A 63 42.32 -33.50 -21.62
N ARG A 64 42.24 -32.54 -20.69
CA ARG A 64 41.15 -31.54 -20.66
C ARG A 64 41.54 -30.36 -21.56
N ILE A 65 40.99 -30.33 -22.77
CA ILE A 65 40.74 -29.06 -23.45
C ILE A 65 39.46 -28.51 -22.80
N LYS A 66 39.59 -27.49 -21.96
CA LYS A 66 38.44 -26.68 -21.51
C LYS A 66 37.93 -25.91 -22.73
N VAL A 67 36.81 -26.33 -23.28
CA VAL A 67 35.93 -25.44 -24.03
C VAL A 67 34.82 -25.08 -23.05
N ASP A 68 34.78 -23.82 -22.63
CA ASP A 68 33.72 -23.28 -21.79
C ASP A 68 32.37 -23.48 -22.49
N ARG A 69 31.44 -24.15 -21.81
CA ARG A 69 30.08 -24.41 -22.31
C ARG A 69 29.06 -23.39 -21.79
N SER A 70 29.47 -22.40 -21.00
CA SER A 70 28.59 -21.34 -20.50
C SER A 70 28.29 -20.28 -21.58
N GLU A 71 29.30 -19.80 -22.30
CA GLU A 71 29.12 -18.67 -23.23
C GLU A 71 28.27 -18.99 -24.47
N THR A 72 28.24 -20.25 -24.93
CA THR A 72 27.48 -20.61 -26.14
C THR A 72 25.97 -20.81 -25.91
N ALA A 73 25.55 -21.13 -24.68
CA ALA A 73 24.14 -21.27 -24.35
C ALA A 73 23.50 -19.91 -24.05
N GLU A 74 24.24 -19.01 -23.41
CA GLU A 74 23.79 -17.69 -23.00
C GLU A 74 23.56 -16.75 -24.19
N GLY A 75 24.49 -16.75 -25.17
CA GLY A 75 24.33 -15.99 -26.41
C GLY A 75 23.17 -16.49 -27.29
N ALA A 76 22.88 -17.80 -27.27
CA ALA A 76 21.77 -18.38 -28.04
C ALA A 76 20.39 -18.05 -27.44
N VAL A 77 20.30 -17.94 -26.10
CA VAL A 77 19.07 -17.54 -25.40
C VAL A 77 18.77 -16.07 -25.67
N SER A 78 19.76 -15.17 -25.58
CA SER A 78 19.57 -13.74 -25.88
C SER A 78 19.09 -13.51 -27.33
N LEU A 79 19.66 -14.23 -28.30
CA LEU A 79 19.30 -14.11 -29.72
C LEU A 79 17.87 -14.60 -30.01
N GLN A 80 17.41 -15.66 -29.33
CA GLN A 80 16.03 -16.15 -29.44
C GLN A 80 15.01 -15.13 -28.91
N PHE A 81 15.35 -14.40 -27.83
CA PHE A 81 14.47 -13.38 -27.26
C PHE A 81 14.39 -12.12 -28.12
N GLU A 82 15.50 -11.64 -28.67
CA GLU A 82 15.48 -10.52 -29.60
C GLU A 82 14.65 -10.84 -30.85
N THR A 83 14.72 -12.09 -31.32
CA THR A 83 13.89 -12.59 -32.43
C THR A 83 12.40 -12.59 -32.06
N LEU A 84 12.05 -13.09 -30.87
CA LEU A 84 10.66 -13.11 -30.37
C LEU A 84 10.09 -11.70 -30.19
N ILE A 85 10.87 -10.76 -29.65
CA ILE A 85 10.45 -9.37 -29.47
C ILE A 85 10.30 -8.68 -30.82
N SER A 86 11.23 -8.87 -31.75
CA SER A 86 11.14 -8.32 -33.10
C SER A 86 9.93 -8.87 -33.87
N GLU A 87 9.59 -10.16 -33.70
CA GLU A 87 8.42 -10.76 -34.31
C GLU A 87 7.12 -10.23 -33.69
N ALA A 88 7.08 -10.04 -32.37
CA ALA A 88 5.94 -9.47 -31.66
C ALA A 88 5.70 -8.00 -32.04
N LEU A 89 6.76 -7.19 -32.16
CA LEU A 89 6.68 -5.81 -32.64
C LEU A 89 6.22 -5.73 -34.10
N SER A 90 6.69 -6.64 -34.96
CA SER A 90 6.22 -6.70 -36.35
C SER A 90 4.73 -7.10 -36.46
N LYS A 91 4.25 -7.99 -35.59
CA LYS A 91 2.83 -8.36 -35.52
C LYS A 91 1.97 -7.21 -34.98
N LEU A 92 2.52 -6.42 -34.06
CA LEU A 92 1.87 -5.22 -33.53
C LEU A 92 1.72 -4.15 -34.62
N ASP A 93 2.77 -3.85 -35.37
CA ASP A 93 2.71 -2.90 -36.52
C ASP A 93 1.66 -3.34 -37.56
N ALA A 94 1.60 -4.63 -37.90
CA ALA A 94 0.61 -5.16 -38.84
C ALA A 94 -0.84 -5.07 -38.31
N ALA A 95 -1.04 -5.28 -37.00
CA ALA A 95 -2.35 -5.11 -36.36
C ALA A 95 -2.78 -3.64 -36.33
N ILE A 96 -1.82 -2.72 -36.09
CA ILE A 96 -2.04 -1.26 -36.11
C ILE A 96 -2.48 -0.79 -37.49
N ASP A 97 -1.82 -1.24 -38.56
CA ASP A 97 -2.17 -0.89 -39.94
C ASP A 97 -3.57 -1.41 -40.31
N LEU A 98 -3.95 -2.59 -39.82
CA LEU A 98 -5.27 -3.18 -40.06
C LEU A 98 -6.40 -2.39 -39.36
N VAL A 99 -6.20 -2.00 -38.09
CA VAL A 99 -7.20 -1.20 -37.33
C VAL A 99 -7.33 0.20 -37.92
N SER A 100 -6.21 0.82 -38.29
CA SER A 100 -6.18 2.18 -38.86
C SER A 100 -6.86 2.28 -40.24
N THR A 101 -6.79 1.20 -41.04
CA THR A 101 -7.43 1.13 -42.38
C THR A 101 -8.92 0.82 -42.31
N GLN A 102 -9.39 0.10 -41.27
CA GLN A 102 -10.82 -0.17 -41.07
C GLN A 102 -11.58 1.03 -40.49
N ASP A 103 -10.94 1.81 -39.61
CA ASP A 103 -11.52 3.03 -39.04
C ASP A 103 -11.73 4.13 -40.10
N SER A 104 -10.83 4.19 -41.09
CA SER A 104 -10.97 5.08 -42.26
C SER A 104 -11.99 4.60 -43.30
N ALA A 105 -12.41 3.33 -43.25
CA ALA A 105 -13.42 2.73 -44.13
C ALA A 105 -14.83 2.62 -43.50
N GLY A 106 -15.00 3.00 -42.23
CA GLY A 106 -16.30 2.99 -41.54
C GLY A 106 -16.93 1.61 -41.35
N THR A 107 -16.14 0.54 -41.42
CA THR A 107 -16.62 -0.85 -41.25
C THR A 107 -15.95 -1.48 -40.04
N SER A 108 -16.59 -1.40 -38.89
CA SER A 108 -16.14 -2.09 -37.67
C SER A 108 -16.57 -3.55 -37.71
N GLN A 109 -15.65 -4.48 -37.98
CA GLN A 109 -15.86 -5.90 -37.66
C GLN A 109 -15.14 -6.23 -36.35
N ASP A 110 -15.86 -6.85 -35.41
CA ASP A 110 -15.42 -7.24 -34.06
C ASP A 110 -14.03 -7.94 -34.02
N GLY A 111 -13.67 -8.68 -35.08
CA GLY A 111 -12.48 -9.55 -35.08
C GLY A 111 -11.11 -8.86 -35.27
N SER A 112 -11.03 -7.56 -35.55
CA SER A 112 -9.73 -6.86 -35.65
C SER A 112 -9.17 -6.47 -34.28
N PHE A 113 -10.04 -6.20 -33.30
CA PHE A 113 -9.65 -5.86 -31.93
C PHE A 113 -9.25 -7.10 -31.12
N ASP A 114 -9.88 -8.25 -31.35
CA ASP A 114 -9.47 -9.53 -30.74
C ASP A 114 -8.05 -9.95 -31.15
N LYS A 115 -7.65 -9.64 -32.40
CA LYS A 115 -6.28 -9.88 -32.88
C LYS A 115 -5.26 -8.98 -32.17
N LEU A 116 -5.63 -7.73 -31.90
CA LEU A 116 -4.77 -6.79 -31.17
C LEU A 116 -4.59 -7.25 -29.71
N GLU A 117 -5.67 -7.67 -29.05
CA GLU A 117 -5.61 -8.22 -27.69
C GLU A 117 -4.71 -9.45 -27.60
N HIS A 118 -4.80 -10.35 -28.60
CA HIS A 118 -3.90 -11.51 -28.66
C HIS A 118 -2.42 -11.13 -28.80
N VAL A 119 -2.09 -10.16 -29.66
CA VAL A 119 -0.71 -9.69 -29.84
C VAL A 119 -0.16 -9.05 -28.55
N LEU A 120 -0.99 -8.27 -27.83
CA LEU A 120 -0.61 -7.66 -26.56
C LEU A 120 -0.38 -8.70 -25.45
N GLN A 121 -1.19 -9.75 -25.40
CA GLN A 121 -1.01 -10.87 -24.46
C GLN A 121 0.27 -11.66 -24.74
N ASP A 122 0.62 -11.87 -26.00
CA ASP A 122 1.85 -12.56 -26.37
C ASP A 122 3.11 -11.74 -26.03
N LEU A 123 3.03 -10.41 -26.23
CA LEU A 123 4.11 -9.49 -25.85
C LEU A 123 4.30 -9.44 -24.33
N LEU A 124 3.21 -9.43 -23.56
CA LEU A 124 3.25 -9.49 -22.09
C LEU A 124 3.91 -10.78 -21.59
N LYS A 125 3.55 -11.93 -22.17
CA LYS A 125 4.16 -13.23 -21.82
C LYS A 125 5.66 -13.24 -22.12
N ALA A 126 6.09 -12.68 -23.25
CA ALA A 126 7.50 -12.59 -23.60
C ALA A 126 8.30 -11.72 -22.60
N ILE A 127 7.75 -10.58 -22.20
CA ILE A 127 8.35 -9.68 -21.19
C ILE A 127 8.45 -10.38 -19.82
N GLN A 128 7.37 -11.04 -19.38
CA GLN A 128 7.36 -11.75 -18.09
C GLN A 128 8.33 -12.94 -18.08
N GLN A 129 8.46 -13.65 -19.20
CA GLN A 129 9.41 -14.76 -19.31
C GLN A 129 10.85 -14.28 -19.26
N ARG A 130 11.17 -13.13 -19.88
CA ARG A 130 12.49 -12.49 -19.79
C ARG A 130 12.81 -12.07 -18.34
N LYS A 131 11.87 -11.44 -17.63
CA LYS A 131 12.03 -11.05 -16.21
C LYS A 131 12.34 -12.24 -15.29
N ARG A 132 11.72 -13.41 -15.54
CA ARG A 132 11.98 -14.65 -14.76
C ARG A 132 13.36 -15.26 -15.01
N ILE A 133 13.99 -14.95 -16.13
CA ILE A 133 15.33 -15.43 -16.48
C ILE A 133 16.38 -14.43 -15.98
N GLU A 134 16.17 -13.13 -16.16
CA GLU A 134 17.01 -12.07 -15.57
C GLU A 134 17.06 -12.14 -14.04
N SER A 135 15.99 -12.61 -13.38
CA SER A 135 16.01 -12.89 -11.93
C SER A 135 16.81 -14.14 -11.53
N LYS A 136 17.27 -14.95 -12.49
CA LYS A 136 17.99 -16.22 -12.27
C LYS A 136 19.44 -16.21 -12.77
N THR A 137 19.85 -15.16 -13.49
CA THR A 137 21.19 -15.01 -14.04
C THR A 137 21.68 -13.58 -13.76
N ASP A 138 22.77 -13.42 -13.01
CA ASP A 138 23.44 -12.13 -12.74
C ASP A 138 24.09 -11.57 -14.02
N LEU A 139 23.27 -11.22 -15.01
CA LEU A 139 23.70 -10.67 -16.28
C LEU A 139 23.45 -9.16 -16.29
N ASP A 140 24.46 -8.39 -15.88
CA ASP A 140 24.57 -6.97 -16.25
C ASP A 140 25.27 -6.87 -17.61
N GLY A 141 24.47 -6.94 -18.68
CA GLY A 141 24.91 -6.69 -20.05
C GLY A 141 24.07 -5.59 -20.70
N PRO A 142 24.67 -4.66 -21.46
CA PRO A 142 23.92 -3.58 -22.10
C PRO A 142 23.08 -4.15 -23.25
N SER A 143 21.81 -4.42 -23.00
CA SER A 143 20.85 -4.75 -24.07
C SER A 143 20.29 -3.45 -24.64
N ASP A 144 20.67 -3.11 -25.89
CA ASP A 144 20.27 -1.90 -26.62
C ASP A 144 18.77 -1.81 -26.97
N LEU A 145 17.92 -2.73 -26.50
CA LEU A 145 16.48 -2.52 -26.35
C LEU A 145 16.11 -2.43 -24.88
N ASN A 146 16.10 -1.21 -24.36
CA ASN A 146 15.63 -0.90 -23.01
C ASN A 146 14.14 -1.28 -22.89
N ILE A 147 13.80 -2.18 -21.96
CA ILE A 147 12.44 -2.57 -21.62
C ILE A 147 11.56 -1.33 -21.39
N SER A 148 12.12 -0.27 -20.79
CA SER A 148 11.46 1.03 -20.63
C SER A 148 10.94 1.63 -21.95
N SER A 149 11.71 1.50 -23.05
CA SER A 149 11.28 1.96 -24.38
C SER A 149 10.14 1.12 -24.96
N ILE A 150 10.12 -0.19 -24.70
CA ILE A 150 9.03 -1.08 -25.13
C ILE A 150 7.75 -0.78 -24.33
N LEU A 151 7.89 -0.60 -23.01
CA LEU A 151 6.80 -0.24 -22.11
C LEU A 151 6.21 1.13 -22.48
N HIS A 152 7.05 2.12 -22.78
CA HIS A 152 6.62 3.43 -23.21
C HIS A 152 5.88 3.40 -24.57
N LEU A 153 6.35 2.59 -25.53
CA LEU A 153 5.69 2.44 -26.82
C LEU A 153 4.31 1.76 -26.67
N ALA A 154 4.24 0.72 -25.85
CA ALA A 154 3.01 -0.02 -25.56
C ALA A 154 1.99 0.84 -24.79
N LYS A 155 2.45 1.67 -23.85
CA LYS A 155 1.63 2.63 -23.09
C LYS A 155 1.06 3.73 -23.98
N SER A 156 1.91 4.39 -24.76
CA SER A 156 1.48 5.42 -25.71
C SER A 156 0.44 4.91 -26.71
N PHE A 157 0.54 3.64 -27.12
CA PHE A 157 -0.45 3.01 -27.99
C PHE A 157 -1.78 2.72 -27.28
N ALA A 158 -1.74 2.16 -26.07
CA ALA A 158 -2.95 1.90 -25.31
C ALA A 158 -3.73 3.19 -25.00
N GLU A 159 -3.02 4.28 -24.72
CA GLU A 159 -3.59 5.62 -24.57
C GLU A 159 -4.24 6.12 -25.88
N ASP A 160 -3.58 5.94 -27.03
CA ASP A 160 -4.12 6.28 -28.35
C ASP A 160 -5.39 5.45 -28.69
N VAL A 161 -5.47 4.18 -28.30
CA VAL A 161 -6.68 3.34 -28.45
C VAL A 161 -7.81 3.86 -27.57
N THR A 162 -7.54 4.23 -26.33
CA THR A 162 -8.51 4.84 -25.41
C THR A 162 -9.04 6.18 -25.93
N VAL A 163 -8.20 6.98 -26.61
CA VAL A 163 -8.58 8.29 -27.17
C VAL A 163 -9.32 8.18 -28.51
N SER A 164 -9.00 7.17 -29.33
CA SER A 164 -9.62 6.98 -30.66
C SER A 164 -11.00 6.34 -30.62
N SER A 165 -11.39 5.68 -29.52
CA SER A 165 -12.77 5.23 -29.29
C SER A 165 -13.69 6.42 -29.06
N LYS A 166 -14.13 7.09 -30.13
CA LYS A 166 -15.11 8.19 -30.12
C LYS A 166 -16.55 7.74 -29.80
N ARG A 167 -16.72 6.94 -28.75
CA ARG A 167 -17.99 6.87 -28.00
C ARG A 167 -17.68 7.32 -26.60
N GLN A 168 -18.46 8.27 -26.13
CA GLN A 168 -18.20 9.10 -24.95
C GLN A 168 -18.42 8.36 -23.62
N ASP A 169 -18.17 7.04 -23.61
CA ASP A 169 -18.38 6.16 -22.47
C ASP A 169 -17.10 5.36 -22.22
N ALA A 170 -16.40 5.69 -21.14
CA ALA A 170 -15.29 4.91 -20.59
C ALA A 170 -15.70 3.48 -20.14
N GLU A 171 -16.96 3.09 -20.36
CA GLU A 171 -17.54 1.78 -20.04
C GLU A 171 -17.50 0.77 -21.20
N THR A 172 -16.91 1.11 -22.35
CA THR A 172 -16.71 0.09 -23.38
C THR A 172 -15.69 -0.95 -22.89
N ILE A 173 -16.00 -2.24 -23.08
CA ILE A 173 -15.13 -3.39 -22.73
C ILE A 173 -13.67 -3.15 -23.15
N ILE A 174 -13.48 -2.45 -24.27
CA ILE A 174 -12.19 -2.11 -24.88
C ILE A 174 -11.40 -1.09 -24.06
N GLY A 175 -12.02 0.01 -23.63
CA GLY A 175 -11.35 1.02 -22.77
C GLY A 175 -10.96 0.42 -21.42
N CYS A 176 -11.82 -0.43 -20.85
CA CYS A 176 -11.51 -1.18 -19.63
C CYS A 176 -10.32 -2.13 -19.81
N LYS A 177 -10.21 -2.82 -20.95
CA LYS A 177 -9.10 -3.72 -21.26
C LYS A 177 -7.78 -2.97 -21.53
N ALA A 178 -7.84 -1.84 -22.24
CA ALA A 178 -6.67 -1.01 -22.51
C ALA A 178 -6.09 -0.39 -21.22
N ASN A 179 -6.95 0.14 -20.34
CA ASN A 179 -6.53 0.67 -19.04
C ASN A 179 -5.92 -0.41 -18.16
N ARG A 180 -6.53 -1.61 -18.09
CA ARG A 180 -5.97 -2.74 -17.35
C ARG A 180 -4.59 -3.18 -17.88
N PHE A 181 -4.37 -3.04 -19.19
CA PHE A 181 -3.07 -3.31 -19.78
C PHE A 181 -2.04 -2.23 -19.42
N ILE A 182 -2.41 -0.95 -19.45
CA ILE A 182 -1.56 0.17 -18.98
C ILE A 182 -1.16 -0.05 -17.51
N ASP A 183 -2.11 -0.38 -16.64
CA ASP A 183 -1.86 -0.67 -15.22
C ASP A 183 -0.83 -1.81 -15.05
N THR A 184 -0.93 -2.83 -15.90
CA THR A 184 0.00 -3.97 -15.88
C THR A 184 1.40 -3.56 -16.35
N LEU A 185 1.51 -2.67 -17.35
CA LEU A 185 2.81 -2.15 -17.81
C LEU A 185 3.47 -1.26 -16.75
N ASP A 186 2.68 -0.44 -16.05
CA ASP A 186 3.17 0.43 -14.98
C ASP A 186 3.67 -0.39 -13.76
N GLN A 187 3.00 -1.49 -13.42
CA GLN A 187 3.49 -2.46 -12.42
C GLN A 187 4.79 -3.15 -12.84
N ILE A 188 5.03 -3.36 -14.14
CA ILE A 188 6.28 -3.94 -14.63
C ILE A 188 7.41 -2.92 -14.56
N ALA A 189 7.13 -1.64 -14.89
CA ALA A 189 8.10 -0.54 -14.86
C ALA A 189 8.57 -0.20 -13.43
N SER A 190 7.65 -0.12 -12.46
CA SER A 190 7.97 0.22 -11.06
C SER A 190 8.89 -0.80 -10.37
N ASN A 191 8.86 -2.05 -10.83
CA ASN A 191 9.73 -3.11 -10.34
C ASN A 191 11.17 -3.07 -10.89
N GLN A 192 11.50 -2.14 -11.80
CA GLN A 192 12.87 -1.98 -12.34
C GLN A 192 13.72 -0.96 -11.55
N THR A 193 13.08 0.02 -10.91
CA THR A 193 13.77 1.12 -10.23
C THR A 193 14.32 0.78 -8.84
N SER A 194 14.03 -0.41 -8.32
CA SER A 194 14.45 -0.85 -6.96
C SER A 194 15.80 -1.57 -6.90
N LYS A 195 16.59 -1.63 -7.99
CA LYS A 195 17.85 -2.39 -8.06
C LYS A 195 19.13 -1.58 -8.30
N THR A 196 19.08 -0.27 -8.39
CA THR A 196 20.30 0.54 -8.66
C THR A 196 20.39 1.71 -7.69
N THR A 197 20.97 1.48 -6.52
CA THR A 197 21.74 2.45 -5.72
C THR A 197 22.26 1.76 -4.47
N ASP A 198 23.48 1.23 -4.53
CA ASP A 198 24.40 1.23 -3.39
C ASP A 198 25.86 1.03 -3.85
N GLU A 199 26.76 1.53 -3.00
CA GLU A 199 28.24 1.45 -3.03
C GLU A 199 29.01 2.56 -3.76
N THR A 200 29.43 3.57 -3.00
CA THR A 200 30.81 4.08 -3.11
C THR A 200 31.49 4.05 -1.74
N ASP A 201 32.48 3.16 -1.66
CA ASP A 201 33.47 2.99 -0.59
C ASP A 201 34.26 4.26 -0.27
N ILE A 202 34.34 4.63 1.02
CA ILE A 202 35.56 5.24 1.59
C ILE A 202 35.76 4.74 3.03
N ASN A 203 36.62 3.74 3.21
CA ASN A 203 37.26 3.43 4.48
C ASN A 203 38.78 3.40 4.28
N SER A 204 39.52 4.26 4.98
CA SER A 204 40.94 4.02 5.26
C SER A 204 41.44 4.69 6.55
N LEU A 205 41.80 3.81 7.51
CA LEU A 205 42.91 3.91 8.50
C LEU A 205 42.71 4.73 9.82
N PRO A 206 43.48 4.46 10.90
CA PRO A 206 43.35 3.29 11.79
C PRO A 206 43.28 3.65 13.29
N ALA A 207 42.97 2.66 14.13
CA ALA A 207 42.87 2.74 15.58
C ALA A 207 44.23 2.89 16.32
N ALA A 208 44.26 3.73 17.37
CA ALA A 208 44.81 3.41 18.71
C ALA A 208 44.95 4.69 19.58
N ALA A 209 44.32 4.71 20.77
CA ALA A 209 44.95 5.09 22.06
C ALA A 209 43.90 5.08 23.19
N ILE A 210 44.18 4.26 24.20
CA ILE A 210 43.44 4.11 25.46
C ILE A 210 43.69 5.33 26.35
N GLY A 211 42.64 5.86 26.98
CA GLY A 211 42.75 6.91 27.99
C GLY A 211 41.44 7.15 28.73
N SER A 212 41.33 6.56 29.92
CA SER A 212 40.27 6.82 30.91
C SER A 212 40.25 8.30 31.31
N GLN A 213 39.19 9.03 30.99
CA GLN A 213 38.88 10.31 31.60
C GLN A 213 37.40 10.67 31.45
N SER A 214 36.74 10.80 32.59
CA SER A 214 35.41 11.38 32.77
C SER A 214 35.32 12.79 32.17
N TYR A 215 34.35 13.03 31.28
CA TYR A 215 34.02 14.37 30.79
C TYR A 215 32.50 14.58 30.60
N PRO A 216 32.03 15.83 30.73
CA PRO A 216 30.67 16.20 31.13
C PRO A 216 29.68 16.26 29.96
N ARG A 217 28.38 16.35 30.30
CA ARG A 217 27.28 16.77 29.42
C ARG A 217 27.72 17.96 28.55
N LYS A 218 27.95 17.70 27.26
CA LYS A 218 28.19 18.75 26.26
C LYS A 218 26.85 19.28 25.76
N ASN A 219 26.51 20.49 26.19
CA ASN A 219 25.68 21.41 25.42
C ASN A 219 26.30 21.54 24.02
N ARG A 220 25.57 21.09 22.99
CA ARG A 220 25.90 21.37 21.59
C ARG A 220 25.14 22.62 21.17
N HIS A 221 25.78 23.77 21.31
CA HIS A 221 25.58 24.86 20.36
C HIS A 221 26.21 24.44 19.04
N ASN A 222 25.41 23.86 18.14
CA ASN A 222 25.70 23.83 16.72
C ASN A 222 24.54 24.52 16.01
N ARG A 223 24.78 25.78 15.65
CA ARG A 223 23.88 26.65 14.90
C ARG A 223 24.32 26.54 13.45
N GLU A 224 23.99 25.45 12.78
CA GLU A 224 24.29 25.25 11.34
C GLU A 224 23.08 24.62 10.64
N HIS A 225 22.47 25.43 9.77
CA HIS A 225 21.40 25.17 8.79
C HIS A 225 20.06 24.61 9.30
N ARG A 226 19.18 25.50 9.79
CA ARG A 226 17.72 25.29 9.69
C ARG A 226 17.35 25.29 8.19
N GLN A 227 17.10 24.12 7.62
CA GLN A 227 16.54 23.99 6.27
C GLN A 227 15.10 24.54 6.28
N GLN A 228 14.74 25.33 5.27
CA GLN A 228 13.44 26.00 5.20
C GLN A 228 12.34 24.98 4.94
N ILE A 229 11.56 24.73 5.99
CA ILE A 229 10.40 23.86 5.98
C ILE A 229 9.21 24.59 5.34
N GLY A 230 8.20 23.84 4.88
CA GLY A 230 6.95 24.38 4.39
C GLY A 230 6.33 25.32 5.42
N SER A 231 5.87 26.47 4.95
CA SER A 231 5.29 27.51 5.80
C SER A 231 4.09 26.99 6.59
N LEU A 232 3.93 27.47 7.82
CA LEU A 232 2.76 27.13 8.64
C LEU A 232 1.46 27.55 7.92
N PRO A 233 0.34 26.85 8.15
CA PRO A 233 0.10 25.74 9.09
C PRO A 233 0.47 24.35 8.56
N TRP A 234 0.73 23.41 9.47
CA TRP A 234 0.99 22.01 9.11
C TRP A 234 -0.25 21.13 9.32
N PHE A 235 -0.67 20.48 8.24
CA PHE A 235 -1.82 19.59 8.20
C PHE A 235 -1.45 18.25 7.56
N GLY A 236 -1.99 17.17 8.12
CA GLY A 236 -2.02 15.86 7.49
C GLY A 236 -3.47 15.42 7.25
N LEU A 237 -3.76 14.93 6.04
CA LEU A 237 -5.09 14.44 5.68
C LEU A 237 -5.08 12.95 5.34
N ASP A 238 -6.10 12.24 5.78
CA ASP A 238 -6.48 10.91 5.32
C ASP A 238 -7.93 10.97 4.85
N ILE A 239 -8.11 10.97 3.53
CA ILE A 239 -9.40 11.07 2.87
C ILE A 239 -9.88 9.66 2.52
N GLY A 240 -10.47 8.99 3.51
CA GLY A 240 -11.02 7.65 3.35
C GLY A 240 -12.34 7.62 2.57
N GLY A 241 -12.87 6.42 2.32
CA GLY A 241 -14.13 6.24 1.58
C GLY A 241 -15.35 6.83 2.28
N THR A 242 -15.40 6.76 3.61
CA THR A 242 -16.54 7.22 4.43
C THR A 242 -16.22 8.45 5.29
N LEU A 243 -15.01 8.52 5.85
CA LEU A 243 -14.57 9.60 6.72
C LEU A 243 -13.26 10.20 6.22
N THR A 244 -13.20 11.53 6.23
CA THR A 244 -11.97 12.30 6.15
C THR A 244 -11.47 12.57 7.56
N LYS A 245 -10.16 12.37 7.77
CA LYS A 245 -9.46 12.66 9.01
C LYS A 245 -8.39 13.71 8.73
N LEU A 246 -8.31 14.69 9.61
CA LEU A 246 -7.43 15.84 9.55
C LEU A 246 -6.68 15.92 10.88
N VAL A 247 -5.37 16.00 10.81
CA VAL A 247 -4.52 16.30 11.97
C VAL A 247 -3.89 17.66 11.73
N TYR A 248 -3.98 18.52 12.76
CA TYR A 248 -3.41 19.86 12.75
C TYR A 248 -2.37 19.98 13.86
N PHE A 249 -1.15 20.38 13.51
CA PHE A 249 -0.14 20.75 14.49
C PHE A 249 -0.22 22.25 14.78
N GLU A 250 -0.53 22.58 16.03
CA GLU A 250 -0.52 23.95 16.55
C GLU A 250 0.80 24.20 17.29
N PRO A 251 1.72 25.02 16.75
CA PRO A 251 2.91 25.42 17.49
C PRO A 251 2.53 26.20 18.76
N THR A 252 3.14 25.82 19.88
CA THR A 252 2.95 26.49 21.19
C THR A 252 4.19 27.30 21.59
N ASP A 253 5.28 27.13 20.86
CA ASP A 253 6.49 27.90 20.96
C ASP A 253 6.43 29.17 20.09
N ASN A 254 7.03 30.26 20.57
CA ASN A 254 7.24 31.45 19.77
C ASN A 254 8.44 31.20 18.85
N GLY A 255 8.19 30.80 17.61
CA GLY A 255 9.24 30.61 16.62
C GLY A 255 9.92 31.95 16.30
N GLU A 256 11.23 32.06 16.53
CA GLU A 256 12.00 33.28 16.21
C GLU A 256 11.97 33.64 14.71
N ASP A 257 11.67 32.66 13.85
CA ASP A 257 11.64 32.80 12.39
C ASP A 257 10.21 32.83 11.80
N ASP A 258 9.17 32.85 12.64
CA ASP A 258 7.78 32.86 12.16
C ASP A 258 7.45 34.19 11.48
N THR A 259 6.95 34.13 10.25
CA THR A 259 6.51 35.33 9.54
C THR A 259 5.21 35.90 10.15
N GLU A 260 4.99 37.21 10.01
CA GLU A 260 3.74 37.84 10.50
C GLU A 260 2.49 37.20 9.87
N GLU A 261 2.58 36.75 8.62
CA GLU A 261 1.50 36.07 7.91
C GLU A 261 1.20 34.68 8.52
N GLU A 262 2.24 33.91 8.87
CA GLU A 262 2.09 32.60 9.52
C GLU A 262 1.48 32.72 10.91
N VAL A 263 1.94 33.70 11.70
CA VAL A 263 1.38 33.98 13.02
C VAL A 263 -0.09 34.39 12.90
N HIS A 264 -0.42 35.27 11.97
CA HIS A 264 -1.79 35.72 11.75
C HIS A 264 -2.70 34.56 11.30
N ARG A 265 -2.23 33.71 10.39
CA ARG A 265 -2.96 32.53 9.91
C ARG A 265 -3.17 31.51 11.02
N GLY A 266 -2.14 31.24 11.82
CA GLY A 266 -2.22 30.40 13.02
C GLY A 266 -3.27 30.91 14.01
N GLN A 267 -3.35 32.23 14.22
CA GLN A 267 -4.40 32.84 15.05
C GLN A 267 -5.81 32.65 14.47
N ILE A 268 -6.00 32.80 13.16
CA ILE A 268 -7.29 32.58 12.50
C ILE A 268 -7.73 31.12 12.67
N ILE A 269 -6.82 30.17 12.43
CA ILE A 269 -7.09 28.74 12.58
C ILE A 269 -7.40 28.42 14.04
N ARG A 270 -6.59 28.91 14.98
CA ARG A 270 -6.80 28.76 16.42
C ARG A 270 -8.18 29.27 16.86
N GLN A 271 -8.56 30.48 16.45
CA GLN A 271 -9.85 31.07 16.80
C GLN A 271 -11.03 30.29 16.22
N TYR A 272 -10.84 29.61 15.09
CA TYR A 272 -11.88 28.79 14.49
C TYR A 272 -11.93 27.37 15.09
N LEU A 273 -10.78 26.72 15.26
CA LEU A 273 -10.68 25.32 15.65
C LEU A 273 -10.84 25.13 17.17
N ILE A 274 -10.08 25.85 17.99
CA ILE A 274 -9.96 25.49 19.42
C ILE A 274 -11.26 25.73 20.21
N PRO A 275 -11.95 26.88 20.07
CA PRO A 275 -13.15 27.14 20.86
C PRO A 275 -14.33 26.21 20.54
N SER A 276 -14.28 25.48 19.42
CA SER A 276 -15.36 24.61 18.99
C SER A 276 -14.97 23.13 19.00
N LYS A 277 -15.92 22.29 19.40
CA LYS A 277 -15.84 20.83 19.24
C LYS A 277 -16.51 20.36 17.93
N ALA A 278 -17.30 21.21 17.31
CA ALA A 278 -18.05 20.91 16.09
C ALA A 278 -17.86 22.00 15.03
N TYR A 279 -17.65 21.58 13.78
CA TYR A 279 -17.45 22.48 12.64
C TYR A 279 -18.55 22.26 11.61
N GLY A 280 -19.33 23.31 11.36
CA GLY A 280 -20.57 23.17 10.60
C GLY A 280 -21.54 22.22 11.31
N LYS A 281 -22.17 21.30 10.55
CA LYS A 281 -23.10 20.30 11.09
C LYS A 281 -22.47 18.93 11.34
N THR A 282 -21.28 18.67 10.79
CA THR A 282 -20.76 17.31 10.61
C THR A 282 -19.29 17.14 10.98
N GLY A 283 -18.52 18.23 11.06
CA GLY A 283 -17.14 18.15 11.52
C GLY A 283 -17.06 18.05 13.03
N VAL A 284 -16.15 17.22 13.53
CA VAL A 284 -15.95 16.98 14.97
C VAL A 284 -14.46 17.04 15.27
N ARG A 285 -14.08 17.78 16.32
CA ARG A 285 -12.76 17.71 16.95
C ARG A 285 -12.84 16.73 18.12
N ASP A 286 -12.08 15.65 18.06
CA ASP A 286 -12.01 14.66 19.13
C ASP A 286 -11.00 15.16 20.18
N GLU A 287 -11.44 16.08 21.03
CA GLU A 287 -10.61 16.76 22.04
C GLU A 287 -9.94 15.80 23.03
N ASP A 288 -10.59 14.67 23.35
CA ASP A 288 -10.06 13.67 24.27
C ASP A 288 -8.82 12.94 23.71
N LEU A 289 -8.54 13.10 22.41
CA LEU A 289 -7.37 12.57 21.72
C LEU A 289 -6.27 13.62 21.53
N GLN A 290 -6.43 14.85 22.04
CA GLN A 290 -5.41 15.88 21.88
C GLN A 290 -4.07 15.44 22.51
N LEU A 291 -2.97 15.66 21.79
CA LEU A 291 -1.61 15.41 22.30
C LEU A 291 -0.85 16.72 22.46
N ASP A 292 -0.49 17.06 23.70
CA ASP A 292 0.26 18.27 24.03
C ASP A 292 1.77 18.01 24.13
N ASN A 293 2.56 19.06 23.94
CA ASN A 293 4.02 19.03 24.03
C ASN A 293 4.69 18.04 23.05
N VAL A 294 4.09 17.86 21.88
CA VAL A 294 4.66 17.05 20.81
C VAL A 294 5.81 17.81 20.17
N LEU A 295 6.97 17.17 20.09
CA LEU A 295 8.12 17.69 19.36
C LEU A 295 8.02 17.27 17.90
N MET A 296 7.75 18.22 17.02
CA MET A 296 7.68 17.98 15.59
C MET A 296 8.61 18.95 14.88
N ASN A 297 9.62 18.43 14.21
CA ASN A 297 10.55 19.22 13.41
C ASN A 297 11.22 20.39 14.16
N GLY A 298 11.64 20.13 15.40
CA GLY A 298 12.25 21.15 16.26
C GLY A 298 11.29 22.22 16.81
N ARG A 299 9.98 22.08 16.54
CA ARG A 299 8.91 22.89 17.15
C ARG A 299 8.18 22.08 18.21
N THR A 300 7.78 22.75 19.29
CA THR A 300 6.91 22.14 20.32
C THR A 300 5.49 22.63 20.15
N GLY A 301 4.54 21.71 20.07
CA GLY A 301 3.15 22.06 19.82
C GLY A 301 2.15 21.03 20.30
N THR A 302 0.91 21.26 19.90
CA THR A 302 -0.23 20.40 20.19
C THR A 302 -0.78 19.80 18.90
N LEU A 303 -1.02 18.49 18.88
CA LEU A 303 -1.75 17.82 17.80
C LEU A 303 -3.24 17.80 18.09
N HIS A 304 -4.02 18.31 17.12
CA HIS A 304 -5.48 18.31 17.13
C HIS A 304 -6.01 17.32 16.12
N PHE A 305 -6.99 16.51 16.53
CA PHE A 305 -7.58 15.44 15.72
C PHE A 305 -9.01 15.80 15.33
N ILE A 306 -9.26 15.86 14.02
CA ILE A 306 -10.53 16.34 13.45
C ILE A 306 -11.02 15.36 12.40
N ARG A 307 -12.32 15.09 12.38
CA ARG A 307 -12.95 14.23 11.37
C ARG A 307 -14.24 14.81 10.84
N PHE A 308 -14.59 14.41 9.62
CA PHE A 308 -15.88 14.70 9.02
C PHE A 308 -16.22 13.66 7.94
N PRO A 309 -17.50 13.49 7.56
CA PRO A 309 -17.89 12.61 6.46
C PRO A 309 -17.25 13.01 5.13
N THR A 310 -16.72 12.06 4.37
CA THR A 310 -16.05 12.31 3.08
C THR A 310 -16.98 12.99 2.06
N ASP A 311 -18.29 12.75 2.15
CA ASP A 311 -19.29 13.44 1.30
C ASP A 311 -19.33 14.96 1.51
N ARG A 312 -18.69 15.48 2.56
CA ARG A 312 -18.54 16.92 2.86
C ARG A 312 -17.21 17.52 2.41
N MET A 313 -16.40 16.80 1.64
CA MET A 313 -15.13 17.33 1.11
C MET A 313 -15.30 18.62 0.30
N ILE A 314 -16.29 18.73 -0.58
CA ILE A 314 -16.50 19.95 -1.37
C ILE A 314 -16.88 21.16 -0.47
N PRO A 315 -17.88 21.06 0.44
CA PRO A 315 -18.12 22.10 1.44
C PRO A 315 -16.89 22.44 2.30
N PHE A 316 -16.07 21.45 2.65
CA PHE A 316 -14.83 21.67 3.40
C PHE A 316 -13.83 22.50 2.59
N ILE A 317 -13.59 22.18 1.32
CA ILE A 317 -12.72 22.97 0.43
C ILE A 317 -13.20 24.42 0.34
N GLN A 318 -14.51 24.64 0.17
CA GLN A 318 -15.09 25.98 0.14
C GLN A 318 -14.91 26.73 1.47
N LEU A 319 -15.04 26.03 2.60
CA LEU A 319 -14.79 26.60 3.92
C LEU A 319 -13.33 27.04 4.07
N VAL A 320 -12.38 26.17 3.75
CA VAL A 320 -10.93 26.46 3.81
C VAL A 320 -10.60 27.69 2.96
N LYS A 321 -11.15 27.77 1.74
CA LYS A 321 -11.01 28.92 0.84
C LYS A 321 -11.57 30.19 1.47
N SER A 322 -12.80 30.15 1.97
CA SER A 322 -13.50 31.31 2.54
C SER A 322 -12.83 31.87 3.79
N LYS A 323 -12.12 31.02 4.53
CA LYS A 323 -11.43 31.38 5.77
C LYS A 323 -9.97 31.76 5.58
N GLY A 324 -9.42 31.55 4.38
CA GLY A 324 -8.01 31.83 4.10
C GLY A 324 -7.06 30.95 4.93
N PHE A 325 -7.44 29.71 5.25
CA PHE A 325 -6.61 28.82 6.07
C PHE A 325 -5.35 28.34 5.33
N VAL A 326 -5.36 28.34 4.00
CA VAL A 326 -4.23 27.93 3.16
C VAL A 326 -4.03 28.96 2.07
N GLN A 327 -2.76 29.33 1.84
CA GLN A 327 -2.34 30.16 0.73
C GLN A 327 -0.91 29.78 0.38
N ASN A 328 -0.67 29.29 -0.85
CA ASN A 328 0.64 28.91 -1.37
C ASN A 328 1.43 27.98 -0.43
N GLY A 329 1.00 26.73 -0.32
CA GLY A 329 1.68 25.71 0.50
C GLY A 329 1.45 24.30 -0.02
N THR A 330 2.13 23.35 0.61
CA THR A 330 2.00 21.91 0.33
C THR A 330 1.20 21.26 1.45
N VAL A 331 0.22 20.43 1.10
CA VAL A 331 -0.55 19.63 2.04
C VAL A 331 -0.36 18.16 1.69
N CYS A 332 0.02 17.35 2.67
CA CYS A 332 0.10 15.91 2.49
C CYS A 332 -1.26 15.25 2.72
N ALA A 333 -1.71 14.45 1.75
CA ALA A 333 -2.95 13.71 1.84
C ALA A 333 -2.75 12.25 1.43
N THR A 334 -3.47 11.35 2.11
CA THR A 334 -3.52 9.93 1.79
C THR A 334 -4.96 9.42 1.71
N GLY A 335 -5.12 8.11 1.50
CA GLY A 335 -6.38 7.45 1.23
C GLY A 335 -6.84 7.65 -0.22
N GLY A 336 -7.78 6.81 -0.66
CA GLY A 336 -8.30 6.89 -2.03
C GLY A 336 -8.89 8.26 -2.41
N GLY A 337 -9.36 9.03 -1.43
CA GLY A 337 -9.86 10.38 -1.64
C GLY A 337 -8.79 11.42 -1.99
N ALA A 338 -7.51 11.19 -1.64
CA ALA A 338 -6.41 12.06 -2.05
C ALA A 338 -6.22 12.08 -3.58
N ILE A 339 -6.60 11.01 -4.27
CA ILE A 339 -6.65 10.98 -5.73
C ILE A 339 -7.92 11.67 -6.23
N LYS A 340 -9.07 11.28 -5.67
CA LYS A 340 -10.40 11.74 -6.12
C LYS A 340 -10.58 13.26 -6.03
N TYR A 341 -10.11 13.88 -4.95
CA TYR A 341 -10.33 15.31 -4.66
C TYR A 341 -9.10 16.18 -4.97
N ALA A 342 -8.03 15.61 -5.55
CA ALA A 342 -6.80 16.35 -5.85
C ALA A 342 -7.06 17.61 -6.67
N HIS A 343 -7.75 17.45 -7.80
CA HIS A 343 -8.06 18.55 -8.72
C HIS A 343 -8.87 19.65 -8.03
N ASP A 344 -9.90 19.29 -7.25
CA ASP A 344 -10.75 20.27 -6.55
C ASP A 344 -9.94 21.05 -5.51
N MET A 345 -9.06 20.39 -4.75
CA MET A 345 -8.21 21.05 -3.75
C MET A 345 -7.18 21.97 -4.40
N GLU A 346 -6.46 21.49 -5.42
CA GLU A 346 -5.40 22.24 -6.10
C GLU A 346 -5.97 23.48 -6.83
N SER A 347 -7.09 23.32 -7.53
CA SER A 347 -7.71 24.41 -8.30
C SER A 347 -8.41 25.46 -7.44
N GLU A 348 -9.06 25.07 -6.35
CA GLU A 348 -9.82 26.00 -5.50
C GLU A 348 -8.96 26.70 -4.43
N LEU A 349 -7.90 26.05 -3.95
CA LEU A 349 -7.11 26.51 -2.80
C LEU A 349 -5.72 27.00 -3.16
N SER A 350 -5.33 26.95 -4.44
CA SER A 350 -4.00 27.35 -4.91
C SER A 350 -2.89 26.71 -4.07
N MET A 351 -3.02 25.41 -3.79
CA MET A 351 -2.07 24.60 -3.01
C MET A 351 -1.55 23.43 -3.83
N GLN A 352 -0.43 22.83 -3.40
CA GLN A 352 0.02 21.55 -3.92
C GLN A 352 -0.43 20.42 -3.01
N LEU A 353 -1.08 19.40 -3.56
CA LEU A 353 -1.48 18.21 -2.81
C LEU A 353 -0.43 17.11 -3.00
N HIS A 354 0.40 16.87 -1.98
CA HIS A 354 1.35 15.76 -2.01
C HIS A 354 0.64 14.47 -1.59
N LYS A 355 0.54 13.52 -2.53
CA LYS A 355 -0.15 12.25 -2.31
C LYS A 355 0.80 11.24 -1.67
N ALA A 356 0.42 10.74 -0.49
CA ALA A 356 1.15 9.70 0.20
C ALA A 356 0.40 8.36 0.14
N ASP A 357 1.14 7.23 0.11
CA ASP A 357 0.55 5.90 0.20
C ASP A 357 -0.19 5.67 1.53
N GLU A 358 -1.38 5.07 1.46
CA GLU A 358 -2.29 4.88 2.60
C GLU A 358 -1.72 3.97 3.67
N LEU A 359 -1.07 2.88 3.26
CA LEU A 359 -0.55 1.88 4.18
C LEU A 359 0.77 2.34 4.81
N GLN A 360 1.64 2.97 4.01
CA GLN A 360 2.84 3.60 4.54
C GLN A 360 2.51 4.69 5.55
N SER A 361 1.58 5.59 5.23
CA SER A 361 1.17 6.64 6.17
C SER A 361 0.49 6.08 7.42
N LEU A 362 -0.27 4.98 7.29
CA LEU A 362 -0.82 4.27 8.45
C LEU A 362 0.29 3.76 9.38
N ILE A 363 1.29 3.04 8.86
CA ILE A 363 2.36 2.46 9.68
C ILE A 363 3.23 3.56 10.29
N SER A 364 3.66 4.56 9.51
CA SER A 364 4.43 5.69 10.02
C SER A 364 3.66 6.46 11.10
N GLY A 365 2.35 6.65 10.94
CA GLY A 365 1.54 7.31 11.96
C GLY A 365 1.40 6.52 13.26
N ILE A 366 1.28 5.18 13.19
CA ILE A 366 1.28 4.32 14.37
C ILE A 366 2.61 4.48 15.12
N GLU A 367 3.73 4.38 14.41
CA GLU A 367 5.07 4.49 14.98
C GLU A 367 5.32 5.88 15.59
N PHE A 368 4.92 6.95 14.90
CA PHE A 368 5.04 8.32 15.40
C PHE A 368 4.29 8.52 16.72
N ILE A 369 3.02 8.12 16.80
CA ILE A 369 2.23 8.30 18.03
C ILE A 369 2.77 7.41 19.13
N ALA A 370 3.17 6.18 18.83
CA ALA A 370 3.75 5.28 19.81
C ALA A 370 5.05 5.82 20.43
N GLU A 371 5.90 6.48 19.65
CA GLU A 371 7.12 7.13 20.13
C GLU A 371 6.84 8.33 21.05
N ASN A 372 5.78 9.09 20.74
CA ASN A 372 5.43 10.32 21.45
C ASN A 372 4.40 10.14 22.59
N HIS A 373 3.71 8.99 22.65
CA HIS A 373 2.65 8.71 23.61
C HIS A 373 2.76 7.26 24.16
N PRO A 374 3.51 7.03 25.26
CA PRO A 374 3.77 5.68 25.78
C PRO A 374 2.55 4.88 26.25
N GLU A 375 1.41 5.54 26.47
CA GLU A 375 0.14 4.93 26.88
C GLU A 375 -0.83 4.75 25.70
N GLU A 376 -0.33 4.78 24.47
CA GLU A 376 -1.14 4.67 23.26
C GLU A 376 -1.83 3.32 23.11
N CYS A 377 -1.10 2.25 23.44
CA CYS A 377 -1.53 0.88 23.21
C CYS A 377 -2.16 0.26 24.47
N TYR A 378 -3.19 -0.54 24.27
CA TYR A 378 -3.89 -1.24 25.35
C TYR A 378 -4.47 -2.57 24.88
N TYR A 379 -4.83 -3.42 25.84
CA TYR A 379 -5.57 -4.67 25.61
C TYR A 379 -6.71 -4.82 26.63
N TYR A 380 -7.61 -5.78 26.38
CA TYR A 380 -8.70 -6.10 27.30
C TYR A 380 -8.41 -7.41 28.04
N GLU A 381 -8.42 -7.36 29.38
CA GLU A 381 -8.55 -8.54 30.23
C GLU A 381 -10.02 -8.89 30.42
N ASN A 382 -10.32 -10.20 30.46
CA ASN A 382 -11.67 -10.75 30.62
C ASN A 382 -12.71 -10.09 29.67
N PRO A 383 -12.45 -10.06 28.35
CA PRO A 383 -13.15 -9.17 27.45
C PRO A 383 -14.67 -9.37 27.39
N LEU A 384 -15.24 -10.56 27.61
CA LEU A 384 -16.70 -10.77 27.60
C LEU A 384 -17.34 -10.82 28.98
N ASP A 385 -16.58 -10.55 30.06
CA ASP A 385 -17.11 -10.45 31.42
C ASP A 385 -17.48 -8.99 31.71
N ASP A 386 -18.77 -8.67 31.69
CA ASP A 386 -19.24 -7.30 31.89
C ASP A 386 -18.89 -6.74 33.28
N ASP A 387 -18.72 -7.59 34.30
CA ASP A 387 -18.41 -7.18 35.67
C ASP A 387 -16.89 -7.03 35.90
N ASN A 388 -16.07 -7.83 35.21
CA ASN A 388 -14.63 -7.91 35.45
C ASN A 388 -13.74 -7.48 34.27
N HIS A 389 -14.30 -7.06 33.14
CA HIS A 389 -13.49 -6.58 32.02
C HIS A 389 -12.66 -5.36 32.42
N ARG A 390 -11.41 -5.31 31.94
CA ARG A 390 -10.49 -4.20 32.20
C ARG A 390 -9.70 -3.85 30.98
N GLU A 391 -9.60 -2.55 30.72
CA GLU A 391 -8.63 -1.99 29.80
C GLU A 391 -7.28 -1.89 30.52
N VAL A 392 -6.23 -2.47 29.93
CA VAL A 392 -4.88 -2.48 30.50
C VAL A 392 -3.90 -1.88 29.50
N ILE A 393 -3.16 -0.87 29.93
CA ILE A 393 -2.15 -0.21 29.11
C ILE A 393 -1.03 -1.19 28.77
N TRP A 394 -0.82 -1.38 27.48
CA TRP A 394 0.34 -2.04 26.92
C TRP A 394 1.36 -0.95 26.57
N ARG A 395 2.27 -0.65 27.51
CA ARG A 395 3.29 0.39 27.30
C ARG A 395 4.10 0.07 26.06
N TRP A 396 4.56 1.06 25.31
CA TRP A 396 5.45 0.84 24.16
C TRP A 396 6.92 0.79 24.59
N SER A 397 7.74 -0.05 23.95
CA SER A 397 9.18 -0.14 24.24
C SER A 397 9.87 1.04 23.57
N SER A 398 10.58 1.88 24.34
CA SER A 398 11.19 3.13 23.85
C SER A 398 12.32 2.96 22.82
N GLY A 399 12.72 1.73 22.51
CA GLY A 399 13.61 1.44 21.40
C GLY A 399 12.77 1.30 20.14
N ARG A 400 13.10 2.05 19.07
CA ARG A 400 12.61 1.74 17.72
C ARG A 400 12.69 0.24 17.55
N CYS A 401 11.53 -0.38 17.37
CA CYS A 401 11.35 -1.81 17.28
C CYS A 401 12.49 -2.40 16.43
N SER A 402 13.46 -3.02 17.10
CA SER A 402 14.66 -3.53 16.46
C SER A 402 14.27 -4.84 15.78
N SER A 403 14.49 -4.94 14.47
CA SER A 403 14.34 -6.20 13.74
C SER A 403 15.50 -7.16 14.00
N THR A 404 16.48 -6.78 14.84
CA THR A 404 17.70 -7.54 15.14
C THR A 404 18.12 -7.32 16.59
N ASP A 405 17.35 -7.83 17.54
CA ASP A 405 17.83 -7.96 18.93
C ASP A 405 18.31 -9.40 19.15
N ASP A 406 19.49 -9.71 18.61
CA ASP A 406 20.18 -10.98 18.87
C ASP A 406 21.44 -10.80 19.72
N ASP A 407 21.75 -9.59 20.19
CA ASP A 407 22.84 -9.38 21.15
C ASP A 407 22.74 -7.96 21.71
N TYR A 408 22.14 -7.74 22.88
CA TYR A 408 22.61 -6.76 23.89
C TYR A 408 21.75 -6.77 25.16
N SER A 409 22.39 -7.24 26.24
CA SER A 409 22.14 -6.96 27.67
C SER A 409 20.89 -7.50 28.37
N HIS A 410 21.13 -8.49 29.23
CA HIS A 410 20.38 -8.76 30.46
C HIS A 410 20.29 -7.50 31.36
N ASP A 411 19.31 -6.63 31.12
CA ASP A 411 18.80 -5.72 32.16
C ASP A 411 17.34 -6.12 32.44
N ASP A 412 17.08 -6.60 33.66
CA ASP A 412 15.81 -7.14 34.20
C ASP A 412 14.68 -6.08 34.31
N ARG A 413 14.65 -5.09 33.40
CA ARG A 413 13.59 -4.09 33.30
C ARG A 413 12.71 -4.39 32.10
N ASN A 414 11.83 -5.38 32.28
CA ASN A 414 10.66 -5.73 31.46
C ASN A 414 10.49 -4.91 30.17
N GLU A 415 10.84 -5.56 29.07
CA GLU A 415 10.69 -5.20 27.65
C GLU A 415 9.22 -5.03 27.21
N ASN A 416 8.43 -4.29 27.99
CA ASN A 416 7.00 -4.16 27.75
C ASN A 416 6.77 -3.09 26.68
N GLY A 417 6.73 -3.52 25.41
CA GLY A 417 5.91 -2.85 24.40
C GLY A 417 5.76 -3.47 23.03
N LEU A 418 5.05 -2.78 22.12
CA LEU A 418 4.81 -3.34 20.79
C LEU A 418 6.15 -3.41 20.07
N GLN A 419 6.63 -4.62 19.87
CA GLN A 419 7.83 -4.90 19.11
C GLN A 419 7.42 -5.55 17.79
N TYR A 420 8.29 -5.45 16.79
CA TYR A 420 8.15 -6.28 15.61
C TYR A 420 8.36 -7.76 15.98
N PRO A 421 7.77 -8.69 15.22
CA PRO A 421 6.71 -8.44 14.25
C PRO A 421 5.33 -8.25 14.91
N TYR A 422 4.42 -7.58 14.21
CA TYR A 422 3.00 -7.51 14.55
C TYR A 422 2.11 -7.50 13.30
N VAL A 423 0.87 -7.94 13.47
CA VAL A 423 -0.17 -7.83 12.44
C VAL A 423 -0.93 -6.52 12.68
N VAL A 424 -1.18 -5.74 11.64
CA VAL A 424 -2.12 -4.60 11.70
C VAL A 424 -3.39 -4.97 10.96
N CYS A 425 -4.52 -4.89 11.64
CA CYS A 425 -5.84 -5.01 11.05
C CYS A 425 -6.49 -3.62 11.03
N ASN A 426 -6.44 -2.94 9.89
CA ASN A 426 -7.05 -1.62 9.71
C ASN A 426 -8.50 -1.76 9.24
N ILE A 427 -9.44 -1.42 10.13
CA ILE A 427 -10.88 -1.58 9.96
C ILE A 427 -11.52 -0.22 9.61
N GLY A 428 -11.49 0.11 8.32
CA GLY A 428 -12.18 1.25 7.75
C GLY A 428 -13.56 0.88 7.17
N SER A 429 -13.89 1.42 6.00
CA SER A 429 -15.08 1.02 5.25
C SER A 429 -15.03 -0.47 4.89
N GLY A 430 -13.85 -0.93 4.43
CA GLY A 430 -13.46 -2.34 4.37
C GLY A 430 -12.34 -2.63 5.37
N VAL A 431 -11.59 -3.71 5.14
CA VAL A 431 -10.51 -4.17 6.02
C VAL A 431 -9.24 -4.44 5.23
N SER A 432 -8.12 -3.90 5.70
CA SER A 432 -6.78 -4.25 5.22
C SER A 432 -6.00 -4.90 6.35
N VAL A 433 -5.34 -6.02 6.05
CA VAL A 433 -4.51 -6.76 7.01
C VAL A 433 -3.07 -6.75 6.53
N LEU A 434 -2.19 -6.24 7.38
CA LEU A 434 -0.78 -6.07 7.11
C LEU A 434 0.05 -6.90 8.08
N VAL A 435 1.18 -7.38 7.60
CA VAL A 435 2.25 -7.92 8.45
C VAL A 435 3.36 -6.89 8.47
N VAL A 436 3.75 -6.46 9.66
CA VAL A 436 4.82 -5.49 9.91
C VAL A 436 5.96 -6.20 10.61
N ARG A 437 7.12 -6.25 9.96
CA ARG A 437 8.34 -6.95 10.42
C ARG A 437 9.46 -6.00 10.84
N GLY A 438 9.38 -4.76 10.39
CA GLY A 438 10.40 -3.75 10.60
C GLY A 438 9.87 -2.37 10.23
N HIS A 439 10.64 -1.35 10.59
CA HIS A 439 10.40 0.00 10.09
C HIS A 439 10.53 -0.02 8.57
N ASN A 440 9.49 0.42 7.86
CA ASN A 440 9.36 0.31 6.40
C ASN A 440 9.38 -1.12 5.83
N ASP A 441 9.38 -2.17 6.66
CA ASP A 441 9.22 -3.56 6.24
C ASP A 441 7.84 -4.05 6.63
N PHE A 442 6.88 -3.83 5.73
CA PHE A 442 5.53 -4.32 5.87
C PHE A 442 4.93 -4.68 4.52
N GLU A 443 3.94 -5.57 4.55
CA GLU A 443 3.19 -5.98 3.37
C GLU A 443 1.71 -6.15 3.70
N ARG A 444 0.85 -5.83 2.74
CA ARG A 444 -0.58 -6.14 2.82
C ARG A 444 -0.81 -7.58 2.40
N VAL A 445 -1.00 -8.47 3.36
CA VAL A 445 -1.15 -9.91 3.12
C VAL A 445 -2.60 -10.36 2.91
N SER A 446 -3.57 -9.58 3.41
CA SER A 446 -4.99 -9.94 3.31
C SER A 446 -5.90 -8.71 3.42
N GLY A 447 -7.20 -8.95 3.33
CA GLY A 447 -8.24 -7.96 3.57
C GLY A 447 -9.63 -8.52 3.33
N CYS A 448 -10.64 -7.72 3.64
CA CYS A 448 -12.04 -8.10 3.49
C CYS A 448 -12.88 -6.87 3.12
N SER A 449 -13.90 -7.06 2.28
CA SER A 449 -14.88 -6.00 1.99
C SER A 449 -15.93 -5.87 3.10
N ILE A 450 -15.96 -6.79 4.06
CA ILE A 450 -16.89 -6.81 5.19
C ILE A 450 -16.22 -6.08 6.36
N GLY A 451 -16.47 -4.77 6.45
CA GLY A 451 -15.86 -3.88 7.44
C GLY A 451 -16.87 -2.94 8.10
N GLY A 452 -16.40 -1.78 8.57
CA GLY A 452 -17.25 -0.78 9.23
C GLY A 452 -18.32 -0.19 8.31
N GLY A 453 -18.04 -0.10 7.01
CA GLY A 453 -19.03 0.35 6.01
C GLY A 453 -20.19 -0.64 5.87
N THR A 454 -19.90 -1.94 5.92
CA THR A 454 -20.93 -3.00 5.92
C THR A 454 -21.78 -2.94 7.18
N PHE A 455 -21.14 -2.79 8.36
CA PHE A 455 -21.85 -2.61 9.63
C PHE A 455 -22.81 -1.43 9.57
N GLN A 456 -22.32 -0.24 9.18
CA GLN A 456 -23.13 0.97 9.13
C GLN A 456 -24.29 0.85 8.13
N ALA A 457 -24.02 0.36 6.92
CA ALA A 457 -25.05 0.25 5.89
C ALA A 457 -26.16 -0.74 6.27
N LEU A 458 -25.80 -1.90 6.84
CA LEU A 458 -26.78 -2.89 7.26
C LEU A 458 -27.53 -2.46 8.52
N CYS A 459 -26.89 -1.76 9.46
CA CYS A 459 -27.61 -1.17 10.59
C CYS A 459 -28.58 -0.08 10.13
N SER A 460 -28.18 0.77 9.18
CA SER A 460 -29.09 1.76 8.60
C SER A 460 -30.32 1.10 7.96
N PHE A 461 -30.12 0.00 7.24
CA PHE A 461 -31.22 -0.73 6.61
C PHE A 461 -32.10 -1.50 7.61
N LEU A 462 -31.50 -2.27 8.52
CA LEU A 462 -32.22 -3.19 9.41
C LEU A 462 -32.71 -2.52 10.70
N CYS A 463 -32.00 -1.50 11.17
CA CYS A 463 -32.20 -0.87 12.46
C CYS A 463 -32.66 0.58 12.34
N HIS A 464 -32.76 1.12 11.13
CA HIS A 464 -33.15 2.50 10.85
C HIS A 464 -32.28 3.54 11.55
N SER A 465 -30.99 3.22 11.75
CA SER A 465 -30.01 4.15 12.31
C SER A 465 -29.42 5.05 11.22
N ASP A 466 -29.38 6.36 11.45
CA ASP A 466 -28.86 7.34 10.48
C ASP A 466 -27.35 7.54 10.60
N THR A 467 -26.79 7.25 11.78
CA THR A 467 -25.37 7.50 12.08
C THR A 467 -24.65 6.24 12.59
N PHE A 468 -23.34 6.24 12.43
CA PHE A 468 -22.48 5.18 12.98
C PHE A 468 -22.60 5.14 14.51
N GLU A 469 -22.58 6.30 15.18
CA GLU A 469 -22.70 6.42 16.63
C GLU A 469 -24.03 5.86 17.14
N GLU A 470 -25.12 6.08 16.41
CA GLU A 470 -26.42 5.48 16.74
C GLU A 470 -26.40 3.96 16.58
N SER A 471 -25.81 3.45 15.49
CA SER A 471 -25.65 2.01 15.26
C SER A 471 -24.88 1.34 16.41
N VAL A 472 -23.78 1.97 16.87
CA VAL A 472 -22.99 1.48 18.01
C VAL A 472 -23.79 1.55 19.31
N LYS A 473 -24.55 2.61 19.56
CA LYS A 473 -25.42 2.73 20.75
C LYS A 473 -26.54 1.69 20.78
N LEU A 474 -27.15 1.38 19.64
CA LEU A 474 -28.14 0.31 19.52
C LEU A 474 -27.48 -1.04 19.82
N ALA A 475 -26.34 -1.32 19.17
CA ALA A 475 -25.61 -2.55 19.40
C ALA A 475 -25.26 -2.70 20.89
N ALA A 476 -24.76 -1.66 21.55
CA ALA A 476 -24.40 -1.66 22.97
C ALA A 476 -25.52 -2.11 23.93
N LYS A 477 -26.79 -1.98 23.53
CA LYS A 477 -27.97 -2.35 24.33
C LYS A 477 -28.57 -3.70 23.97
N GLY A 478 -28.15 -4.28 22.85
CA GLY A 478 -28.71 -5.53 22.33
C GLY A 478 -27.99 -6.76 22.84
N ASP A 479 -28.65 -7.90 22.64
CA ASP A 479 -28.13 -9.24 22.88
C ASP A 479 -28.20 -10.06 21.58
N ASN A 480 -27.04 -10.44 21.04
CA ASN A 480 -26.99 -11.22 19.81
C ASN A 480 -27.57 -12.62 19.99
N LYS A 481 -27.65 -13.17 21.22
CA LYS A 481 -28.20 -14.50 21.47
C LYS A 481 -29.67 -14.62 21.06
N ASN A 482 -30.40 -13.51 20.93
CA ASN A 482 -31.78 -13.51 20.42
C ASN A 482 -31.87 -13.66 18.89
N VAL A 483 -30.78 -13.42 18.17
CA VAL A 483 -30.73 -13.35 16.69
C VAL A 483 -29.85 -14.44 16.11
N ASP A 484 -28.71 -14.70 16.74
CA ASP A 484 -27.73 -15.70 16.34
C ASP A 484 -28.12 -17.09 16.81
N LYS A 485 -27.85 -18.08 15.96
CA LYS A 485 -27.92 -19.49 16.34
C LYS A 485 -26.59 -19.89 16.98
N LEU A 486 -26.65 -20.33 18.22
CA LEU A 486 -25.52 -20.75 19.04
C LEU A 486 -25.30 -22.26 18.94
N VAL A 487 -24.13 -22.73 19.37
CA VAL A 487 -23.82 -24.16 19.49
C VAL A 487 -24.83 -24.87 20.39
N GLY A 488 -25.19 -24.26 21.52
CA GLY A 488 -26.19 -24.79 22.45
C GLY A 488 -27.59 -24.94 21.83
N ASP A 489 -27.96 -24.10 20.86
CA ASP A 489 -29.24 -24.23 20.15
C ASP A 489 -29.28 -25.45 19.21
N ILE A 490 -28.11 -25.96 18.81
CA ILE A 490 -27.98 -27.12 17.90
C ILE A 490 -27.78 -28.40 18.70
N TYR A 491 -26.90 -28.38 19.71
CA TYR A 491 -26.47 -29.57 20.45
C TYR A 491 -27.12 -29.70 21.83
N GLY A 492 -27.91 -28.71 22.28
CA GLY A 492 -28.51 -28.66 23.62
C GLY A 492 -27.51 -28.45 24.77
N SER A 493 -26.23 -28.34 24.45
CA SER A 493 -25.10 -28.23 25.39
C SER A 493 -23.86 -27.69 24.65
N ALA A 494 -22.72 -27.60 25.34
CA ALA A 494 -21.43 -27.34 24.69
C ALA A 494 -21.04 -28.50 23.76
N TYR A 495 -20.19 -28.22 22.77
CA TYR A 495 -19.60 -29.25 21.91
C TYR A 495 -18.15 -29.53 22.34
N ASP A 496 -18.02 -30.21 23.47
CA ASP A 496 -16.74 -30.39 24.20
C ASP A 496 -15.67 -31.12 23.39
N SER A 497 -16.05 -32.04 22.50
CA SER A 497 -15.09 -32.83 21.71
C SER A 497 -14.19 -31.98 20.79
N ILE A 498 -14.64 -30.76 20.46
CA ILE A 498 -13.88 -29.80 19.66
C ILE A 498 -13.69 -28.45 20.40
N GLY A 499 -14.05 -28.38 21.68
CA GLY A 499 -13.82 -27.22 22.54
C GLY A 499 -14.71 -26.01 22.27
N LEU A 500 -15.94 -26.19 21.75
CA LEU A 500 -16.87 -25.09 21.55
C LEU A 500 -17.86 -24.98 22.71
N SER A 501 -17.93 -23.80 23.33
CA SER A 501 -18.91 -23.52 24.40
C SER A 501 -20.34 -23.45 23.84
N SER A 502 -21.34 -23.63 24.69
CA SER A 502 -22.76 -23.51 24.31
C SER A 502 -23.10 -22.14 23.70
N ASP A 503 -22.40 -21.10 24.15
CA ASP A 503 -22.68 -19.71 23.82
C ASP A 503 -21.90 -19.25 22.57
N THR A 504 -21.07 -20.13 22.00
CA THR A 504 -20.36 -19.85 20.75
C THR A 504 -21.37 -19.72 19.60
N VAL A 505 -21.27 -18.65 18.81
CA VAL A 505 -22.09 -18.45 17.61
C VAL A 505 -21.76 -19.53 16.59
N ALA A 506 -22.77 -20.32 16.21
CA ALA A 506 -22.67 -21.34 15.18
C ALA A 506 -23.11 -20.80 13.80
N ALA A 507 -24.16 -19.98 13.78
CA ALA A 507 -24.61 -19.28 12.58
C ALA A 507 -25.17 -17.89 12.91
N SER A 508 -24.47 -16.86 12.44
CA SER A 508 -24.91 -15.46 12.52
C SER A 508 -26.29 -15.27 11.89
N PHE A 509 -27.18 -14.54 12.57
CA PHE A 509 -28.58 -14.32 12.15
C PHE A 509 -29.40 -15.62 11.96
N GLY A 510 -28.92 -16.75 12.46
CA GLY A 510 -29.47 -18.07 12.17
C GLY A 510 -30.83 -18.37 12.80
N LYS A 511 -31.25 -17.65 13.86
CA LYS A 511 -32.58 -17.84 14.48
C LYS A 511 -33.70 -17.22 13.65
N ILE A 512 -33.45 -16.02 13.13
CA ILE A 512 -34.48 -15.20 12.46
C ILE A 512 -34.79 -15.62 11.02
N SER A 513 -34.28 -16.77 10.60
CA SER A 513 -34.73 -17.46 9.38
C SER A 513 -36.19 -17.93 9.50
N SER A 514 -36.66 -18.18 10.72
CA SER A 514 -38.05 -18.49 11.05
C SER A 514 -38.87 -17.21 11.24
N PRO A 515 -40.07 -17.09 10.60
CA PRO A 515 -40.92 -15.92 10.78
C PRO A 515 -41.31 -15.64 12.24
N LYS A 516 -41.59 -16.70 13.01
CA LYS A 516 -41.99 -16.57 14.42
C LYS A 516 -40.91 -15.93 15.29
N ASP A 517 -39.66 -16.26 15.02
CA ASP A 517 -38.53 -15.74 15.79
C ASP A 517 -38.20 -14.31 15.35
N ARG A 518 -38.36 -14.03 14.05
CA ARG A 518 -38.16 -12.68 13.48
C ARG A 518 -39.10 -11.63 14.08
N ASP A 519 -40.37 -11.97 14.29
CA ASP A 519 -41.39 -11.01 14.74
C ASP A 519 -41.15 -10.51 16.18
N ASN A 520 -40.34 -11.20 16.98
CA ASN A 520 -40.07 -10.88 18.38
C ASN A 520 -38.70 -10.20 18.61
N VAL A 521 -37.91 -10.01 17.55
CA VAL A 521 -36.55 -9.49 17.65
C VAL A 521 -36.54 -7.98 17.82
N LYS A 522 -35.74 -7.51 18.77
CA LYS A 522 -35.51 -6.07 18.98
C LYS A 522 -34.49 -5.55 17.97
N VAL A 523 -34.63 -4.27 17.63
CA VAL A 523 -33.68 -3.57 16.75
C VAL A 523 -32.27 -3.55 17.35
N GLU A 524 -32.17 -3.38 18.67
CA GLU A 524 -30.90 -3.43 19.40
C GLU A 524 -30.20 -4.79 19.23
N ASP A 525 -30.95 -5.89 19.26
CA ASP A 525 -30.42 -7.25 19.10
C ASP A 525 -29.91 -7.47 17.68
N LEU A 526 -30.58 -6.92 16.66
CA LEU A 526 -30.10 -6.93 15.27
C LEU A 526 -28.78 -6.17 15.13
N ALA A 527 -28.69 -4.97 15.71
CA ALA A 527 -27.48 -4.17 15.70
C ALA A 527 -26.32 -4.88 16.42
N ARG A 528 -26.60 -5.49 17.58
CA ARG A 528 -25.61 -6.30 18.32
C ARG A 528 -25.14 -7.49 17.49
N SER A 529 -26.07 -8.25 16.92
CA SER A 529 -25.77 -9.40 16.05
C SER A 529 -24.92 -9.00 14.84
N MET A 530 -25.22 -7.86 14.21
CA MET A 530 -24.43 -7.34 13.10
C MET A 530 -23.00 -7.01 13.56
N LEU A 531 -22.85 -6.29 14.67
CA LEU A 531 -21.54 -5.96 15.25
C LEU A 531 -20.71 -7.21 15.55
N VAL A 532 -21.31 -8.20 16.22
CA VAL A 532 -20.65 -9.48 16.57
C VAL A 532 -20.23 -10.24 15.32
N THR A 533 -21.09 -10.26 14.30
CA THR A 533 -20.80 -10.94 13.03
C THR A 533 -19.59 -10.33 12.32
N ILE A 534 -19.55 -8.99 12.22
CA ILE A 534 -18.44 -8.27 11.61
C ILE A 534 -17.15 -8.47 12.43
N ALA A 535 -17.20 -8.29 13.75
CA ALA A 535 -16.05 -8.47 14.63
C ALA A 535 -15.49 -9.89 14.56
N ASN A 536 -16.34 -10.93 14.61
CA ASN A 536 -15.90 -12.32 14.51
C ASN A 536 -15.30 -12.66 13.14
N ASN A 537 -15.87 -12.14 12.05
CA ASN A 537 -15.31 -12.34 10.71
C ASN A 537 -13.91 -11.73 10.58
N ILE A 538 -13.76 -10.48 11.04
CA ILE A 538 -12.47 -9.78 11.04
C ILE A 538 -11.48 -10.50 11.95
N GLY A 539 -11.90 -10.89 13.14
CA GLY A 539 -11.07 -11.63 14.09
C GLY A 539 -10.58 -12.96 13.51
N SER A 540 -11.43 -13.71 12.81
CA SER A 540 -11.02 -14.95 12.14
C SER A 540 -9.91 -14.70 11.10
N ILE A 541 -10.09 -13.69 10.25
CA ILE A 541 -9.10 -13.35 9.20
C ILE A 541 -7.77 -12.91 9.83
N ALA A 542 -7.83 -12.05 10.84
CA ALA A 542 -6.63 -11.57 11.53
C ALA A 542 -5.88 -12.70 12.24
N LEU A 543 -6.62 -13.64 12.85
CA LEU A 543 -6.05 -14.81 13.50
C LEU A 543 -5.39 -15.77 12.49
N ASP A 544 -6.01 -16.00 11.34
CA ASP A 544 -5.44 -16.87 10.30
C ASP A 544 -4.13 -16.27 9.75
N VAL A 545 -4.10 -14.95 9.54
CA VAL A 545 -2.86 -14.24 9.17
C VAL A 545 -1.81 -14.36 10.28
N ALA A 546 -2.17 -14.10 11.53
CA ALA A 546 -1.25 -14.20 12.66
C ALA A 546 -0.68 -15.63 12.83
N LYS A 547 -1.48 -16.67 12.59
CA LYS A 547 -1.04 -18.07 12.59
C LYS A 547 -0.13 -18.38 11.41
N LEU A 548 -0.48 -17.92 10.21
CA LEU A 548 0.31 -18.17 8.99
C LEU A 548 1.73 -17.58 9.09
N HIS A 549 1.85 -16.41 9.71
CA HIS A 549 3.12 -15.69 9.84
C HIS A 549 3.82 -15.91 11.20
N ASP A 550 3.25 -16.74 12.07
CA ASP A 550 3.72 -16.98 13.43
C ASP A 550 3.95 -15.71 14.28
N ILE A 551 2.98 -14.80 14.23
CA ILE A 551 3.01 -13.52 14.95
C ILE A 551 2.03 -13.58 16.09
N GLU A 552 2.44 -13.16 17.29
CA GLU A 552 1.58 -13.20 18.50
C GLU A 552 0.68 -11.97 18.64
N ARG A 553 1.16 -10.82 18.19
CA ARG A 553 0.56 -9.52 18.45
C ARG A 553 -0.25 -9.06 17.24
N ILE A 554 -1.54 -8.79 17.45
CA ILE A 554 -2.43 -8.25 16.43
C ILE A 554 -2.96 -6.90 16.91
N VAL A 555 -2.58 -5.83 16.22
CA VAL A 555 -3.06 -4.47 16.46
C VAL A 555 -4.28 -4.21 15.59
N PHE A 556 -5.42 -3.94 16.22
CA PHE A 556 -6.64 -3.51 15.54
C PHE A 556 -6.75 -1.99 15.58
N VAL A 557 -6.95 -1.39 14.42
CA VAL A 557 -7.09 0.07 14.24
C VAL A 557 -8.25 0.37 13.29
N GLY A 558 -8.56 1.64 13.08
CA GLY A 558 -9.59 2.12 12.18
C GLY A 558 -10.88 2.53 12.89
N ASN A 559 -11.62 3.43 12.24
CA ASN A 559 -12.77 4.12 12.83
C ASN A 559 -14.00 3.22 13.12
N PHE A 560 -14.00 1.95 12.74
CA PHE A 560 -15.01 0.99 13.19
C PHE A 560 -14.96 0.74 14.72
N LEU A 561 -13.79 0.95 15.32
CA LEU A 561 -13.58 0.78 16.76
C LEU A 561 -13.95 2.06 17.55
N ARG A 562 -14.19 3.18 16.86
CA ARG A 562 -14.41 4.50 17.48
C ARG A 562 -15.61 4.48 18.40
N GLY A 563 -15.38 4.68 19.69
CA GLY A 563 -16.43 4.65 20.71
C GLY A 563 -17.17 3.31 20.76
N ASN A 564 -16.52 2.23 20.31
CA ASN A 564 -17.11 0.92 20.12
C ASN A 564 -16.36 -0.17 20.92
N PRO A 565 -16.34 -0.06 22.28
CA PRO A 565 -15.62 -1.00 23.12
C PRO A 565 -16.18 -2.43 23.00
N THR A 566 -17.46 -2.60 22.62
CA THR A 566 -17.97 -3.96 22.42
C THR A 566 -17.28 -4.67 21.24
N ALA A 567 -17.06 -3.98 20.12
CA ALA A 567 -16.35 -4.59 19.00
C ALA A 567 -14.91 -4.98 19.40
N ALA A 568 -14.21 -4.08 20.10
CA ALA A 568 -12.86 -4.34 20.59
C ALA A 568 -12.83 -5.53 21.58
N ARG A 569 -13.77 -5.60 22.53
CA ARG A 569 -13.93 -6.73 23.44
C ARG A 569 -14.20 -8.05 22.69
N HIS A 570 -15.07 -8.05 21.68
CA HIS A 570 -15.29 -9.26 20.86
C HIS A 570 -14.05 -9.69 20.07
N LEU A 571 -13.29 -8.75 19.50
CA LEU A 571 -12.02 -9.04 18.83
C LEU A 571 -10.98 -9.62 19.80
N SER A 572 -10.87 -9.06 21.01
CA SER A 572 -10.00 -9.58 22.07
C SER A 572 -10.38 -11.00 22.47
N ASN A 573 -11.67 -11.25 22.69
CA ASN A 573 -12.15 -12.59 22.99
C ASN A 573 -11.87 -13.57 21.86
N ALA A 574 -12.08 -13.16 20.60
CA ALA A 574 -11.82 -14.02 19.45
C ALA A 574 -10.34 -14.43 19.39
N MET A 575 -9.41 -13.50 19.62
CA MET A 575 -7.98 -13.82 19.65
C MET A 575 -7.67 -14.81 20.77
N ASN A 576 -8.09 -14.52 22.01
CA ASN A 576 -7.80 -15.37 23.15
C ASN A 576 -8.43 -16.78 23.00
N PHE A 577 -9.73 -16.85 22.68
CA PHE A 577 -10.47 -18.10 22.61
C PHE A 577 -9.96 -19.02 21.49
N TRP A 578 -9.85 -18.52 20.25
CA TRP A 578 -9.50 -19.35 19.08
C TRP A 578 -8.01 -19.64 18.94
N SER A 579 -7.16 -18.90 19.67
CA SER A 579 -5.73 -19.17 19.77
C SER A 579 -5.32 -19.93 21.02
N LYS A 580 -6.26 -20.19 21.95
CA LYS A 580 -5.97 -20.72 23.29
C LYS A 580 -4.97 -19.86 24.08
N GLY A 581 -5.12 -18.54 23.97
CA GLY A 581 -4.30 -17.55 24.67
C GLY A 581 -2.92 -17.28 24.07
N THR A 582 -2.60 -17.82 22.90
CA THR A 582 -1.30 -17.60 22.25
C THR A 582 -1.23 -16.33 21.42
N LYS A 583 -2.38 -15.71 21.10
CA LYS A 583 -2.47 -14.51 20.29
C LYS A 583 -3.18 -13.40 21.07
N THR A 584 -2.62 -12.19 21.03
CA THR A 584 -3.08 -11.04 21.80
C THR A 584 -3.64 -9.97 20.87
N ALA A 585 -4.87 -9.54 21.15
CA ALA A 585 -5.45 -8.36 20.51
C ALA A 585 -4.99 -7.10 21.23
N LEU A 586 -4.42 -6.19 20.47
CA LEU A 586 -3.97 -4.88 20.90
C LEU A 586 -4.81 -3.81 20.19
N PHE A 587 -5.04 -2.70 20.86
CA PHE A 587 -5.82 -1.56 20.39
C PHE A 587 -5.03 -0.29 20.64
N LEU A 588 -5.35 0.77 19.90
CA LEU A 588 -4.67 2.06 19.99
C LEU A 588 -5.69 3.19 20.19
N LYS A 589 -5.41 4.16 21.06
CA LYS A 589 -6.34 5.26 21.38
C LYS A 589 -6.65 6.14 20.15
N HIS A 590 -5.68 6.35 19.27
CA HIS A 590 -5.81 7.16 18.06
C HIS A 590 -6.13 6.33 16.81
N GLU A 591 -6.75 5.16 16.98
CA GLU A 591 -7.11 4.16 15.95
C GLU A 591 -7.60 4.72 14.60
N GLY A 592 -8.28 5.86 14.59
CA GLY A 592 -8.84 6.47 13.40
C GLY A 592 -7.91 7.41 12.63
N TYR A 593 -6.75 7.79 13.17
CA TYR A 593 -6.02 8.99 12.74
C TYR A 593 -4.61 8.75 12.20
N PHE A 594 -4.06 7.55 12.30
CA PHE A 594 -2.66 7.27 11.95
C PHE A 594 -2.32 7.63 10.49
N GLY A 595 -3.21 7.38 9.52
CA GLY A 595 -2.96 7.80 8.13
C GLY A 595 -2.74 9.31 7.98
N ALA A 596 -3.51 10.12 8.73
CA ALA A 596 -3.36 11.57 8.73
C ALA A 596 -2.11 12.01 9.49
N VAL A 597 -1.76 11.34 10.60
CA VAL A 597 -0.51 11.59 11.33
C VAL A 597 0.72 11.29 10.45
N GLY A 598 0.76 10.13 9.79
CA GLY A 598 1.89 9.77 8.92
C GLY A 598 2.02 10.70 7.71
N CYS A 599 0.91 11.30 7.23
CA CYS A 599 0.98 12.37 6.24
C CYS A 599 1.60 13.65 6.81
N LEU A 600 1.21 14.04 8.03
CA LEU A 600 1.77 15.22 8.69
C LEU A 600 3.27 15.05 8.95
N ASP A 601 3.68 13.86 9.36
CA ASP A 601 5.08 13.48 9.56
C ASP A 601 5.87 13.55 8.24
N LYS A 602 5.36 12.98 7.15
CA LYS A 602 5.98 13.09 5.82
C LYS A 602 6.02 14.52 5.26
N LEU A 603 5.06 15.38 5.59
CA LEU A 603 5.05 16.77 5.11
C LEU A 603 6.30 17.52 5.57
N VAL A 604 6.75 17.22 6.79
CA VAL A 604 8.01 17.74 7.33
C VAL A 604 9.19 17.31 6.46
N ASP A 605 9.22 16.08 5.97
CA ASP A 605 10.31 15.56 5.13
C ASP A 605 10.30 16.12 3.70
N VAL A 606 9.13 16.22 3.06
CA VAL A 606 9.00 16.70 1.67
C VAL A 606 9.37 18.18 1.55
N ALA A 607 9.04 18.98 2.56
CA ALA A 607 9.47 20.36 2.63
C ALA A 607 11.00 20.54 2.64
N ASN A 608 11.74 19.54 3.14
CA ASN A 608 13.20 19.57 3.19
C ASN A 608 13.86 19.22 1.84
N THR A 609 13.14 18.59 0.90
CA THR A 609 13.68 18.21 -0.42
C THR A 609 13.51 19.27 -1.50
N ASP A 610 12.49 20.13 -1.43
CA ASP A 610 12.19 21.13 -2.46
C ASP A 610 13.06 22.40 -2.39
N THR A 611 13.94 22.52 -1.39
CA THR A 611 14.86 23.68 -1.23
C THR A 611 16.20 23.53 -1.97
N ASN A 612 16.41 22.43 -2.72
CA ASN A 612 17.65 22.14 -3.45
C ASN A 612 17.56 22.26 -4.98
N VAL A 613 16.59 23.01 -5.53
CA VAL A 613 16.48 23.27 -6.99
C VAL A 613 16.84 24.70 -7.36
#